data_AF-A0A8C7UTT0-F1
#
_entry.id   AF-A0A8C7UTT0-F1
#
_cell.length_a   1.000
_cell.length_b   1.000
_cell.length_c   1.000
_cell.angle_alpha   90.00
_cell.angle_beta   90.00
_cell.angle_gamma   90.00
#
_symmetry.space_group_name_H-M   'P 1'
#
loop_
_entity.id
_entity.type
_entity.pdbx_description
1 polymer ?
#
loop_
_entity_poly.entity_id
_entity_poly.type
_entity_poly.pdbx_seq_one_letter_code
_entity_poly.pdbx_strand_id
1 'polypeptide(L)'
;MEQEEQEQEREQLRLQLWEAYCQVRSLVSHLRGNDITDSALSTDSSMDESSEAYSAKDVPMGSLHASLLELRRLTQNLLDGNESTGSRRSDEEALEDQVRKLGEELRGVRELYQAEQNRTRNSQEEVLQLHNQMAMLSVEMCSVQEESERIRAMSEARDPSEQLQSAIRDRDDAISKKKAVEMELAKCKIDIMSLNSQLLDAIQQKLNLSQQLERVYVLTCTILYVP
;
A
#
# COMPACT_ATOMS: atom_id res chain seq x y z
N MET A 1 50.38 93.43 -33.68
CA MET A 1 50.33 92.95 -32.28
C MET A 1 48.92 92.95 -31.73
N GLU A 2 48.32 94.05 -31.25
CA GLU A 2 46.95 94.00 -30.67
C GLU A 2 45.87 93.41 -31.60
N GLN A 3 45.95 93.72 -32.90
CA GLN A 3 45.00 93.21 -33.90
C GLN A 3 45.21 91.73 -34.25
N GLU A 4 46.45 91.23 -34.17
CA GLU A 4 46.78 89.81 -34.40
C GLU A 4 46.41 88.96 -33.17
N GLU A 5 46.55 89.52 -31.97
CA GLU A 5 46.18 88.88 -30.71
C GLU A 5 44.65 88.71 -30.59
N GLN A 6 43.89 89.74 -30.96
CA GLN A 6 42.42 89.65 -31.04
C GLN A 6 41.94 88.65 -32.11
N GLU A 7 42.67 88.52 -33.22
CA GLU A 7 42.33 87.56 -34.26
C GLU A 7 42.61 86.12 -33.80
N GLN A 8 43.72 85.89 -33.08
CA GLN A 8 44.03 84.60 -32.44
C GLN A 8 43.00 84.22 -31.36
N GLU A 9 42.60 85.16 -30.49
CA GLU A 9 41.56 84.92 -29.48
C GLU A 9 40.22 84.55 -30.14
N ARG A 10 39.85 85.24 -31.22
CA ARG A 10 38.64 84.92 -31.99
C ARG A 10 38.70 83.53 -32.62
N GLU A 11 39.87 83.12 -33.10
CA GLU A 11 40.09 81.80 -33.68
C GLU A 11 40.05 80.69 -32.62
N GLN A 12 40.61 80.95 -31.43
CA GLN A 12 40.53 80.05 -30.28
C GLN A 12 39.10 79.88 -29.78
N LEU A 13 38.32 80.97 -29.67
CA LEU A 13 36.89 80.90 -29.32
C LEU A 13 36.08 80.13 -30.36
N ARG A 14 36.44 80.22 -31.63
CA ARG A 14 35.79 79.49 -32.72
C ARG A 14 36.03 77.98 -32.63
N LEU A 15 37.25 77.58 -32.29
CA LEU A 15 37.62 76.18 -32.02
C LEU A 15 36.83 75.61 -30.83
N GLN A 16 36.79 76.34 -29.71
CA GLN A 16 36.03 75.92 -28.53
C GLN A 16 34.54 75.78 -28.80
N LEU A 17 33.95 76.71 -29.59
CA LEU A 17 32.54 76.63 -29.97
C LEU A 17 32.26 75.41 -30.86
N TRP A 18 33.18 75.06 -31.76
CA TRP A 18 33.07 73.88 -32.62
C TRP A 18 33.19 72.58 -31.80
N GLU A 19 34.14 72.49 -30.87
CA GLU A 19 34.26 71.34 -29.96
C GLU A 19 32.99 71.15 -29.12
N ALA A 20 32.44 72.25 -28.57
CA ALA A 20 31.18 72.22 -27.83
C ALA A 20 30.02 71.74 -28.70
N TYR A 21 29.94 72.21 -29.95
CA TYR A 21 28.94 71.75 -30.92
C TYR A 21 29.06 70.26 -31.22
N CYS A 22 30.27 69.76 -31.49
CA CYS A 22 30.51 68.33 -31.75
C CYS A 22 30.13 67.46 -30.55
N GLN A 23 30.43 67.90 -29.33
CA GLN A 23 30.05 67.21 -28.10
C GLN A 23 28.53 67.14 -27.92
N VAL A 24 27.82 68.26 -28.14
CA VAL A 24 26.35 68.30 -28.09
C VAL A 24 25.73 67.39 -29.15
N ARG A 25 26.24 67.42 -30.38
CA ARG A 25 25.77 66.55 -31.46
C ARG A 25 25.99 65.07 -31.14
N SER A 26 27.15 64.73 -30.57
CA SER A 26 27.43 63.38 -30.09
C SER A 26 26.43 62.95 -29.01
N LEU A 27 26.17 63.78 -28.01
CA LEU A 27 25.17 63.51 -26.97
C LEU A 27 23.77 63.28 -27.55
N VAL A 28 23.33 64.12 -28.50
CA VAL A 28 22.06 63.97 -29.21
C VAL A 28 21.99 62.62 -29.96
N SER A 29 23.07 62.23 -30.65
CA SER A 29 23.15 60.94 -31.34
C SER A 29 23.11 59.75 -30.38
N HIS A 30 23.80 59.81 -29.24
CA HIS A 30 23.77 58.76 -28.22
C HIS A 30 22.38 58.60 -27.61
N LEU A 31 21.67 59.71 -27.35
CA LEU A 31 20.32 59.68 -26.79
C LEU A 31 19.29 59.15 -27.81
N ARG A 32 19.42 59.50 -29.10
CA ARG A 32 18.61 58.88 -30.18
C ARG A 32 18.88 57.38 -30.32
N GLY A 33 20.15 56.97 -30.22
CA GLY A 33 20.55 55.56 -30.32
C GLY A 33 19.96 54.71 -29.19
N ASN A 34 19.86 55.27 -27.98
CA ASN A 34 19.20 54.60 -26.86
C ASN A 34 17.66 54.56 -27.02
N ASP A 35 17.02 55.59 -27.60
CA ASP A 35 15.58 55.57 -27.93
C ASP A 35 15.21 54.44 -28.92
N ILE A 36 16.15 54.04 -29.80
CA ILE A 36 15.94 52.96 -30.79
C ILE A 36 16.01 51.56 -30.16
N THR A 37 16.60 51.40 -28.97
CA THR A 37 16.74 50.08 -28.34
C THR A 37 15.46 49.52 -27.72
N ASP A 38 14.33 50.24 -27.80
CA ASP A 38 13.03 49.80 -27.27
C ASP A 38 11.87 49.86 -28.27
N SER A 39 12.19 50.02 -29.58
CA SER A 39 11.22 49.85 -30.67
C SER A 39 11.65 48.71 -31.57
N ALA A 40 11.36 47.49 -31.12
CA ALA A 40 11.47 46.28 -31.92
C ALA A 40 10.41 46.25 -33.03
N LEU A 41 10.55 47.07 -34.08
CA LEU A 41 9.94 46.85 -35.40
C LEU A 41 10.81 47.53 -36.47
N SER A 42 11.61 46.73 -37.17
CA SER A 42 12.37 47.15 -38.34
C SER A 42 11.44 47.65 -39.45
N THR A 43 11.70 48.84 -39.99
CA THR A 43 11.34 49.17 -41.37
C THR A 43 12.35 50.15 -41.96
N ASP A 44 13.08 49.61 -42.93
CA ASP A 44 13.60 50.22 -44.15
C ASP A 44 14.51 51.48 -44.08
N SER A 45 15.66 51.25 -44.70
CA SER A 45 16.79 52.10 -45.02
C SER A 45 16.51 53.35 -45.86
N SER A 46 17.28 54.42 -45.59
CA SER A 46 18.27 54.97 -46.53
C SER A 46 19.15 55.97 -45.76
N MET A 47 20.42 55.66 -45.54
CA MET A 47 21.55 56.17 -46.34
C MET A 47 21.49 57.67 -46.61
N ASP A 48 22.00 58.44 -45.64
CA ASP A 48 22.83 59.62 -45.91
C ASP A 48 23.76 59.85 -44.70
N GLU A 49 24.88 59.14 -44.67
CA GLU A 49 26.03 59.48 -43.82
C GLU A 49 26.94 60.35 -44.68
N SER A 50 26.50 61.58 -44.92
CA SER A 50 27.37 62.62 -45.44
C SER A 50 28.41 62.94 -44.36
N SER A 51 29.54 62.25 -44.48
CA SER A 51 30.81 62.61 -43.87
C SER A 51 31.32 63.91 -44.51
N GLU A 52 30.66 65.03 -44.21
CA GLU A 52 31.24 66.35 -44.45
C GLU A 52 32.26 66.60 -43.33
N ALA A 53 33.53 66.72 -43.73
CA ALA A 53 34.58 67.23 -42.88
C ALA A 53 34.25 68.71 -42.56
N TYR A 54 33.42 68.93 -41.54
CA TYR A 54 32.99 70.26 -41.12
C TYR A 54 34.18 71.01 -40.53
N SER A 55 34.82 71.79 -41.39
CA SER A 55 35.75 72.84 -41.03
C SER A 55 35.10 73.78 -40.03
N ALA A 56 35.86 74.26 -39.03
CA ALA A 56 35.41 75.30 -38.11
C ALA A 56 34.87 76.56 -38.85
N LYS A 57 35.21 76.70 -40.15
CA LYS A 57 34.78 77.79 -41.02
C LYS A 57 33.29 77.78 -41.39
N ASP A 58 32.57 76.66 -41.25
CA ASP A 58 31.23 76.47 -41.84
C ASP A 58 30.11 76.12 -40.86
N VAL A 59 30.18 76.54 -39.59
CA VAL A 59 29.05 76.35 -38.65
C VAL A 59 27.97 77.40 -38.97
N PRO A 60 26.78 77.01 -39.47
CA PRO A 60 25.71 77.96 -39.76
C PRO A 60 25.22 78.60 -38.46
N MET A 61 24.95 79.91 -38.49
CA MET A 61 24.46 80.64 -37.32
C MET A 61 23.15 79.99 -36.84
N GLY A 62 23.16 79.42 -35.63
CA GLY A 62 22.00 78.77 -35.01
C GLY A 62 22.02 77.22 -34.97
N SER A 63 22.99 76.53 -35.59
CA SER A 63 23.07 75.06 -35.54
C SER A 63 23.26 74.51 -34.12
N LEU A 64 24.11 75.14 -33.31
CA LEU A 64 24.29 74.79 -31.90
C LEU A 64 23.01 74.98 -31.09
N HIS A 65 22.26 76.06 -31.36
CA HIS A 65 20.99 76.32 -30.70
C HIS A 65 19.95 75.24 -31.05
N ALA A 66 19.89 74.81 -32.31
CA ALA A 66 19.04 73.71 -32.75
C ALA A 66 19.42 72.38 -32.07
N SER A 67 20.71 72.03 -32.02
CA SER A 67 21.19 70.82 -31.34
C SER A 67 20.95 70.85 -29.82
N LEU A 68 21.06 72.02 -29.18
CA LEU A 68 20.74 72.17 -27.75
C LEU A 68 19.23 72.07 -27.48
N LEU A 69 18.38 72.62 -28.36
CA LEU A 69 16.92 72.44 -28.27
C LEU A 69 16.54 70.97 -28.45
N GLU A 70 17.19 70.28 -29.39
CA GLU A 70 16.98 68.84 -29.59
C GLU A 70 17.46 68.03 -28.39
N LEU A 71 18.64 68.33 -27.84
CA LEU A 71 19.15 67.70 -26.61
C LEU A 71 18.18 67.89 -25.45
N ARG A 72 17.67 69.12 -25.27
CA ARG A 72 16.66 69.42 -24.25
C ARG A 72 15.39 68.61 -24.45
N ARG A 73 14.90 68.50 -25.70
CA ARG A 73 13.72 67.70 -26.04
C ARG A 73 13.95 66.21 -25.74
N LEU A 74 15.07 65.64 -26.17
CA LEU A 74 15.40 64.22 -25.93
C LEU A 74 15.56 63.92 -24.44
N THR A 75 16.22 64.81 -23.70
CA THR A 75 16.37 64.66 -22.24
C THR A 75 15.03 64.76 -21.52
N GLN A 76 14.15 65.68 -21.94
CA GLN A 76 12.80 65.80 -21.41
C GLN A 76 11.96 64.55 -21.72
N ASN A 77 12.06 63.98 -22.93
CA ASN A 77 11.37 62.74 -23.28
C ASN A 77 11.83 61.55 -22.43
N LEU A 78 13.11 61.47 -22.04
CA LEU A 78 13.60 60.41 -21.16
C LEU A 78 13.09 60.56 -19.73
N LEU A 79 12.99 61.81 -19.25
CA LEU A 79 12.41 62.12 -17.95
C LEU A 79 10.90 61.87 -17.91
N ASP A 80 10.18 62.26 -18.96
CA ASP A 80 8.73 62.04 -19.10
C ASP A 80 8.41 60.57 -19.44
N GLY A 81 9.26 59.90 -20.22
CA GLY A 81 9.18 58.47 -20.54
C GLY A 81 9.36 57.58 -19.31
N ASN A 82 9.98 58.10 -18.24
CA ASN A 82 10.02 57.44 -16.95
C ASN A 82 8.63 57.38 -16.27
N GLU A 83 7.69 58.27 -16.60
CA GLU A 83 6.28 58.16 -16.17
C GLU A 83 5.53 57.04 -16.91
N SER A 84 5.96 56.72 -18.15
CA SER A 84 5.43 55.57 -18.92
C SER A 84 5.85 54.21 -18.34
N THR A 85 6.81 54.19 -17.41
CA THR A 85 7.11 52.99 -16.61
C THR A 85 5.96 52.57 -15.71
N GLY A 86 4.94 53.43 -15.49
CA GLY A 86 3.71 53.04 -14.82
C GLY A 86 2.94 51.93 -15.54
N SER A 87 2.92 51.95 -16.89
CA SER A 87 2.29 50.87 -17.68
C SER A 87 3.09 49.57 -17.57
N ARG A 88 4.42 49.65 -17.67
CA ARG A 88 5.30 48.47 -17.53
C ARG A 88 5.28 47.87 -16.13
N ARG A 89 5.24 48.71 -15.09
CA ARG A 89 5.08 48.28 -13.69
C ARG A 89 3.72 47.63 -13.46
N SER A 90 2.66 48.16 -14.08
CA SER A 90 1.32 47.57 -14.01
C SER A 90 1.25 46.21 -14.71
N ASP A 91 1.92 46.05 -15.86
CA ASP A 91 1.98 44.78 -16.57
C ASP A 91 2.85 43.76 -15.82
N GLU A 92 3.94 44.20 -15.19
CA GLU A 92 4.81 43.38 -14.33
C GLU A 92 4.08 42.92 -13.06
N GLU A 93 3.35 43.81 -12.38
CA GLU A 93 2.50 43.47 -11.22
C GLU A 93 1.36 42.50 -11.61
N ALA A 94 0.74 42.69 -12.78
CA ALA A 94 -0.27 41.77 -13.30
C ALA A 94 0.29 40.37 -13.63
N LEU A 95 1.52 40.31 -14.16
CA LEU A 95 2.23 39.05 -14.40
C LEU A 95 2.62 38.36 -13.09
N GLU A 96 3.09 39.10 -12.09
CA GLU A 96 3.37 38.56 -10.74
C GLU A 96 2.11 37.99 -10.08
N ASP A 97 0.97 38.67 -10.20
CA ASP A 97 -0.32 38.19 -9.75
C ASP A 97 -0.75 36.91 -10.49
N GLN A 98 -0.53 36.84 -11.81
CA GLN A 98 -0.81 35.65 -12.59
C GLN A 98 0.09 34.48 -12.21
N VAL A 99 1.38 34.72 -11.96
CA VAL A 99 2.32 33.72 -11.46
C VAL A 99 1.91 33.23 -10.06
N ARG A 100 1.48 34.14 -9.17
CA ARG A 100 1.00 33.78 -7.84
C ARG A 100 -0.26 32.92 -7.91
N LYS A 101 -1.21 33.30 -8.76
CA LYS A 101 -2.45 32.56 -9.01
C LYS A 101 -2.17 31.17 -9.59
N LEU A 102 -1.31 31.07 -10.61
CA LEU A 102 -0.88 29.79 -11.18
C LEU A 102 -0.14 28.92 -10.14
N GLY A 103 0.65 29.55 -9.26
CA GLY A 103 1.30 28.86 -8.15
C GLY A 103 0.30 28.30 -7.13
N GLU A 104 -0.76 29.04 -6.82
CA GLU A 104 -1.87 28.59 -5.99
C GLU A 104 -2.66 27.46 -6.64
N GLU A 105 -2.99 27.57 -7.93
CA GLU A 105 -3.66 26.52 -8.68
C GLU A 105 -2.82 25.24 -8.75
N LEU A 106 -1.51 25.35 -9.02
CA LEU A 106 -0.59 24.22 -9.04
C LEU A 106 -0.48 23.54 -7.66
N ARG A 107 -0.48 24.32 -6.59
CA ARG A 107 -0.53 23.80 -5.22
C ARG A 107 -1.85 23.07 -4.95
N GLY A 108 -2.99 23.64 -5.36
CA GLY A 108 -4.30 22.99 -5.24
C GLY A 108 -4.38 21.66 -6.00
N VAL A 109 -3.87 21.62 -7.23
CA VAL A 109 -3.79 20.37 -8.02
C VAL A 109 -2.91 19.34 -7.33
N ARG A 110 -1.78 19.74 -6.74
CA ARG A 110 -0.88 18.84 -6.02
C ARG A 110 -1.54 18.25 -4.76
N GLU A 111 -2.26 19.07 -4.00
CA GLU A 111 -3.00 18.63 -2.81
C GLU A 111 -4.12 17.64 -3.18
N LEU A 112 -4.88 17.92 -4.24
CA LEU A 112 -5.91 17.01 -4.75
C LEU A 112 -5.32 15.70 -5.24
N TYR A 113 -4.20 15.75 -5.98
CA TYR A 113 -3.49 14.56 -6.43
C TYR A 113 -3.01 13.70 -5.24
N GLN A 114 -2.43 14.33 -4.22
CA GLN A 114 -2.03 13.62 -2.99
C GLN A 114 -3.23 13.03 -2.25
N ALA A 115 -4.36 13.74 -2.18
CA ALA A 115 -5.57 13.24 -1.56
C ALA A 115 -6.12 12.02 -2.31
N GLU A 116 -6.17 12.06 -3.65
CA GLU A 116 -6.56 10.91 -4.47
C GLU A 116 -5.57 9.73 -4.35
N GLN A 117 -4.27 10.01 -4.27
CA GLN A 117 -3.26 8.98 -4.03
C GLN A 117 -3.45 8.31 -2.66
N ASN A 118 -3.75 9.08 -1.62
CA ASN A 118 -4.05 8.56 -0.29
C ASN A 118 -5.36 7.74 -0.29
N ARG A 119 -6.41 8.21 -0.97
CA ARG A 119 -7.66 7.43 -1.13
C ARG A 119 -7.42 6.11 -1.84
N THR A 120 -6.64 6.13 -2.92
CA THR A 120 -6.28 4.93 -3.67
C THR A 120 -5.50 3.95 -2.79
N ARG A 121 -4.53 4.45 -2.01
CA ARG A 121 -3.78 3.63 -1.05
C ARG A 121 -4.67 3.00 0.02
N ASN A 122 -5.55 3.79 0.64
CA ASN A 122 -6.48 3.29 1.66
C ASN A 122 -7.42 2.23 1.08
N SER A 123 -7.93 2.45 -0.13
CA SER A 123 -8.77 1.48 -0.83
C SER A 123 -8.01 0.19 -1.15
N GLN A 124 -6.73 0.27 -1.55
CA GLN A 124 -5.89 -0.92 -1.75
C GLN A 124 -5.68 -1.69 -0.43
N GLU A 125 -5.43 -0.99 0.68
CA GLU A 125 -5.29 -1.60 2.00
C GLU A 125 -6.60 -2.30 2.44
N GLU A 126 -7.76 -1.69 2.20
CA GLU A 126 -9.08 -2.29 2.47
C GLU A 126 -9.33 -3.53 1.61
N VAL A 127 -9.01 -3.49 0.30
CA VAL A 127 -9.13 -4.66 -0.59
C VAL A 127 -8.24 -5.81 -0.10
N LEU A 128 -7.01 -5.53 0.33
CA LEU A 128 -6.13 -6.55 0.89
C LEU A 128 -6.68 -7.12 2.21
N GLN A 129 -7.23 -6.27 3.08
CA GLN A 129 -7.86 -6.73 4.33
C GLN A 129 -9.06 -7.64 4.04
N LEU A 130 -9.94 -7.24 3.13
CA LEU A 130 -11.09 -8.05 2.71
C LEU A 130 -10.64 -9.34 2.03
N HIS A 131 -9.60 -9.31 1.21
CA HIS A 131 -9.03 -10.50 0.58
C HIS A 131 -8.50 -11.50 1.62
N ASN A 132 -7.76 -11.02 2.62
CA ASN A 132 -7.27 -11.86 3.72
C ASN A 132 -8.43 -12.45 4.55
N GLN A 133 -9.48 -11.66 4.83
CA GLN A 133 -10.67 -12.16 5.51
C GLN A 133 -11.39 -13.24 4.68
N MET A 134 -11.57 -13.01 3.38
CA MET A 134 -12.14 -14.02 2.47
C MET A 134 -11.29 -15.29 2.42
N ALA A 135 -9.97 -15.19 2.41
CA ALA A 135 -9.08 -16.34 2.42
C ALA A 135 -9.24 -17.17 3.71
N MET A 136 -9.29 -16.51 4.87
CA MET A 136 -9.53 -17.18 6.16
C MET A 136 -10.91 -17.86 6.20
N LEU A 137 -11.97 -17.13 5.81
CA LEU A 137 -13.32 -17.69 5.74
C LEU A 137 -13.42 -18.85 4.74
N SER A 138 -12.69 -18.79 3.62
CA SER A 138 -12.65 -19.89 2.65
C SER A 138 -12.03 -21.16 3.25
N VAL A 139 -10.98 -21.03 4.06
CA VAL A 139 -10.36 -22.17 4.76
C VAL A 139 -11.33 -22.74 5.81
N GLU A 140 -11.99 -21.88 6.59
CA GLU A 140 -13.01 -22.32 7.55
C GLU A 140 -14.18 -23.03 6.87
N MET A 141 -14.67 -22.49 5.76
CA MET A 141 -15.71 -23.11 4.95
C MET A 141 -15.30 -24.48 4.43
N CYS A 142 -14.07 -24.64 3.91
CA CYS A 142 -13.55 -25.94 3.50
C CYS A 142 -13.49 -26.91 4.68
N SER A 143 -12.99 -26.48 5.85
CA SER A 143 -12.94 -27.32 7.05
C SER A 143 -14.32 -27.81 7.49
N VAL A 144 -15.31 -26.91 7.53
CA VAL A 144 -16.69 -27.25 7.90
C VAL A 144 -17.33 -28.17 6.85
N GLN A 145 -17.05 -27.93 5.56
CA GLN A 145 -17.54 -28.78 4.49
C GLN A 145 -16.96 -30.19 4.58
N GLU A 146 -15.65 -30.33 4.81
CA GLU A 146 -15.01 -31.63 5.03
C GLU A 146 -15.60 -32.37 6.24
N GLU A 147 -15.85 -31.67 7.34
CA GLU A 147 -16.49 -32.26 8.52
C GLU A 147 -17.93 -32.72 8.23
N SER A 148 -18.71 -31.90 7.52
CA SER A 148 -20.07 -32.26 7.10
C SER A 148 -20.08 -33.48 6.17
N GLU A 149 -19.17 -33.53 5.21
CA GLU A 149 -19.00 -34.66 4.30
C GLU A 149 -18.56 -35.92 5.05
N ARG A 150 -17.66 -35.81 6.04
CA ARG A 150 -17.28 -36.93 6.91
C ARG A 150 -18.48 -37.46 7.70
N ILE A 151 -19.24 -36.58 8.35
CA ILE A 151 -20.42 -36.99 9.13
C ILE A 151 -21.46 -37.65 8.22
N ARG A 152 -21.71 -37.08 7.04
CA ARG A 152 -22.62 -37.65 6.04
C ARG A 152 -22.14 -39.01 5.57
N ALA A 153 -20.85 -39.16 5.23
CA ALA A 153 -20.28 -40.43 4.84
C ALA A 153 -20.38 -41.49 5.94
N MET A 154 -20.19 -41.12 7.23
CA MET A 154 -20.40 -42.06 8.34
C MET A 154 -21.87 -42.45 8.51
N SER A 155 -22.80 -41.50 8.32
CA SER A 155 -24.24 -41.73 8.37
C SER A 155 -24.72 -42.60 7.21
N GLU A 156 -24.19 -42.40 6.00
CA GLU A 156 -24.52 -43.16 4.79
C GLU A 156 -23.85 -44.54 4.79
N ALA A 157 -22.60 -44.65 5.25
CA ALA A 157 -21.86 -45.92 5.24
C ALA A 157 -22.39 -46.94 6.25
N ARG A 158 -23.16 -46.50 7.26
CA ARG A 158 -23.61 -47.40 8.31
C ARG A 158 -24.95 -46.93 8.87
N ASP A 159 -26.04 -47.44 8.30
CA ASP A 159 -27.39 -47.20 8.81
C ASP A 159 -27.43 -47.56 10.32
N PRO A 160 -27.73 -46.61 11.22
CA PRO A 160 -27.81 -46.88 12.65
C PRO A 160 -28.74 -48.05 12.98
N SER A 161 -29.77 -48.31 12.14
CA SER A 161 -30.63 -49.49 12.24
C SER A 161 -29.85 -50.79 12.02
N GLU A 162 -28.99 -50.86 11.01
CA GLU A 162 -28.15 -52.04 10.75
C GLU A 162 -27.12 -52.28 11.86
N GLN A 163 -26.54 -51.22 12.42
CA GLN A 163 -25.63 -51.32 13.57
C GLN A 163 -26.33 -51.92 14.77
N LEU A 164 -27.52 -51.40 15.09
CA LEU A 164 -28.34 -51.89 16.18
C LEU A 164 -28.76 -53.34 15.96
N GLN A 165 -29.18 -53.70 14.74
CA GLN A 165 -29.52 -55.08 14.39
C GLN A 165 -28.33 -56.03 14.50
N SER A 166 -27.12 -55.61 14.09
CA SER A 166 -25.91 -56.40 14.30
C SER A 166 -25.64 -56.64 15.79
N ALA A 167 -25.67 -55.58 16.60
CA ALA A 167 -25.44 -55.70 18.05
C ALA A 167 -26.50 -56.56 18.75
N ILE A 168 -27.76 -56.50 18.31
CA ILE A 168 -28.83 -57.38 18.79
C ILE A 168 -28.53 -58.84 18.44
N ARG A 169 -28.13 -59.14 17.20
CA ARG A 169 -27.75 -60.50 16.78
C ARG A 169 -26.60 -61.05 17.63
N ASP A 170 -25.54 -60.26 17.81
CA ASP A 170 -24.38 -60.66 18.62
C ASP A 170 -24.78 -60.97 20.08
N ARG A 171 -25.66 -60.14 20.65
CA ARG A 171 -26.21 -60.36 21.99
C ARG A 171 -27.03 -61.64 22.05
N ASP A 172 -27.91 -61.88 21.09
CA ASP A 172 -28.79 -63.04 21.08
C ASP A 172 -28.00 -64.35 20.88
N ASP A 173 -26.92 -64.31 20.09
CA ASP A 173 -25.96 -65.41 19.96
C ASP A 173 -25.22 -65.68 21.27
N ALA A 174 -24.77 -64.63 21.97
CA ALA A 174 -24.14 -64.75 23.28
C ALA A 174 -25.10 -65.32 24.34
N ILE A 175 -26.36 -64.88 24.34
CA ILE A 175 -27.41 -65.42 25.21
C ILE A 175 -27.64 -66.90 24.92
N SER A 176 -27.69 -67.29 23.64
CA SER A 176 -27.89 -68.68 23.23
C SER A 176 -26.73 -69.58 23.68
N LYS A 177 -25.49 -69.11 23.51
CA LYS A 177 -24.29 -69.79 24.02
C LYS A 177 -24.31 -69.92 25.54
N LYS A 178 -24.67 -68.86 26.27
CA LYS A 178 -24.82 -68.89 27.73
C LYS A 178 -25.84 -69.93 28.16
N LYS A 179 -27.03 -69.96 27.55
CA LYS A 179 -28.07 -70.96 27.86
C LYS A 179 -27.61 -72.39 27.61
N ALA A 180 -26.84 -72.62 26.54
CA ALA A 180 -26.28 -73.94 26.25
C ALA A 180 -25.30 -74.38 27.36
N VAL A 181 -24.42 -73.48 27.80
CA VAL A 181 -23.48 -73.76 28.92
C VAL A 181 -24.24 -73.99 30.24
N GLU A 182 -25.27 -73.20 30.53
CA GLU A 182 -26.12 -73.38 31.71
C GLU A 182 -26.85 -74.74 31.71
N MET A 183 -27.29 -75.21 30.53
CA MET A 183 -27.91 -76.52 30.37
C MET A 183 -26.91 -77.66 30.63
N GLU A 184 -25.70 -77.57 30.08
CA GLU A 184 -24.63 -78.55 30.34
C GLU A 184 -24.20 -78.54 31.82
N LEU A 185 -24.17 -77.37 32.46
CA LEU A 185 -23.89 -77.26 33.89
C LEU A 185 -24.97 -77.95 34.73
N ALA A 186 -26.25 -77.75 34.39
CA ALA A 186 -27.36 -78.41 35.07
C ALA A 186 -27.28 -79.94 34.91
N LYS A 187 -26.93 -80.43 33.71
CA LYS A 187 -26.72 -81.85 33.45
C LYS A 187 -25.57 -82.42 34.28
N CYS A 188 -24.41 -81.77 34.30
CA CYS A 188 -23.28 -82.17 35.13
C CYS A 188 -23.64 -82.22 36.63
N LYS A 189 -24.44 -81.27 37.11
CA LYS A 189 -24.93 -81.26 38.50
C LYS A 189 -25.82 -82.47 38.80
N ILE A 190 -26.70 -82.85 37.87
CA ILE A 190 -27.53 -84.06 37.99
C ILE A 190 -26.64 -85.30 38.02
N ASP A 191 -25.63 -85.38 37.14
CA ASP A 191 -24.69 -86.50 37.10
C ASP A 191 -23.94 -86.64 38.42
N ILE A 192 -23.40 -85.54 38.98
CA ILE A 192 -22.74 -85.54 40.30
C ILE A 192 -23.69 -86.01 41.40
N MET A 193 -24.95 -85.54 41.41
CA MET A 193 -25.93 -85.98 42.39
C MET A 193 -26.22 -87.48 42.27
N SER A 194 -26.30 -88.01 41.05
CA SER A 194 -26.45 -89.45 40.80
C SER A 194 -25.25 -90.25 41.29
N LEU A 195 -24.02 -89.82 40.96
CA LEU A 195 -22.79 -90.46 41.42
C LEU A 195 -22.68 -90.43 42.96
N ASN A 196 -23.04 -89.32 43.60
CA ASN A 196 -23.04 -89.22 45.06
C ASN A 196 -24.00 -90.23 45.70
N SER A 197 -25.20 -90.40 45.13
CA SER A 197 -26.15 -91.43 45.60
C SER A 197 -25.55 -92.83 45.46
N GLN A 198 -24.98 -93.15 44.29
CA GLN A 198 -24.34 -94.45 44.04
C GLN A 198 -23.18 -94.71 45.00
N LEU A 199 -22.37 -93.69 45.30
CA LEU A 199 -21.27 -93.78 46.25
C LEU A 199 -21.77 -94.04 47.67
N LEU A 200 -22.81 -93.34 48.12
CA LEU A 200 -23.42 -93.57 49.43
C LEU A 200 -23.96 -95.01 49.55
N ASP A 201 -24.64 -95.51 48.52
CA ASP A 201 -25.13 -96.89 48.48
C ASP A 201 -23.98 -97.91 48.58
N ALA A 202 -22.89 -97.69 47.83
CA ALA A 202 -21.71 -98.56 47.87
C ALA A 202 -21.01 -98.54 49.24
N ILE A 203 -20.89 -97.36 49.88
CA ILE A 203 -20.36 -97.23 51.24
C ILE A 203 -21.23 -98.00 52.22
N GLN A 204 -22.55 -97.85 52.12
CA GLN A 204 -23.51 -98.53 53.00
C GLN A 204 -23.42 -100.06 52.85
N GLN A 205 -23.30 -100.56 51.61
CA GLN A 205 -23.06 -101.98 51.34
C GLN A 205 -21.73 -102.47 51.94
N LYS A 206 -20.63 -101.74 51.75
CA LYS A 206 -19.31 -102.08 52.31
C LYS A 206 -19.33 -102.12 53.84
N LEU A 207 -19.98 -101.15 54.49
CA LEU A 207 -20.12 -101.10 55.93
C LEU A 207 -20.86 -102.34 56.45
N ASN A 208 -21.96 -102.71 55.80
CA ASN A 208 -22.76 -103.88 56.17
C ASN A 208 -21.92 -105.17 56.07
N LEU A 209 -21.20 -105.37 54.96
CA LEU A 209 -20.30 -106.52 54.78
C LEU A 209 -19.17 -106.55 55.81
N SER A 210 -18.58 -105.39 56.14
CA SER A 210 -17.51 -105.28 57.14
C SER A 210 -18.03 -105.68 58.53
N GLN A 211 -19.23 -105.24 58.91
CA GLN A 211 -19.88 -105.63 60.16
C GLN A 211 -20.24 -107.12 60.20
N GLN A 212 -20.64 -107.71 59.06
CA GLN A 212 -20.87 -109.16 58.98
C GLN A 212 -19.56 -109.94 59.19
N LEU A 213 -18.48 -109.53 58.54
CA LEU A 213 -17.15 -110.13 58.71
C LEU A 213 -16.68 -110.05 60.17
N GLU A 214 -16.81 -108.89 60.81
CA GLU A 214 -16.42 -108.70 62.21
C GLU A 214 -17.17 -109.67 63.14
N ARG A 215 -18.49 -109.83 62.93
CA ARG A 215 -19.29 -110.82 63.68
C ARG A 215 -18.77 -112.25 63.50
N VAL A 216 -18.38 -112.63 62.27
CA VAL A 216 -17.79 -113.95 61.99
C VAL A 216 -16.43 -114.09 62.67
N TYR A 217 -15.57 -113.07 62.64
CA TYR A 217 -14.26 -113.11 63.30
C TYR A 217 -14.40 -113.28 64.82
N VAL A 218 -15.28 -112.50 65.46
CA VAL A 218 -15.52 -112.60 66.91
C VAL A 218 -16.05 -113.98 67.27
N LEU A 219 -17.04 -114.50 66.54
CA LEU A 219 -17.59 -115.84 66.79
C LEU A 219 -16.51 -116.93 66.66
N THR A 220 -15.69 -116.84 65.61
CA THR A 220 -14.61 -117.79 65.34
C THR A 220 -13.54 -117.75 66.44
N CYS A 221 -13.13 -116.56 66.88
CA CYS A 221 -12.23 -116.40 68.03
C CYS A 221 -12.81 -116.99 69.31
N THR A 222 -14.09 -116.74 69.60
CA THR A 222 -14.75 -117.32 70.80
C THR A 222 -14.78 -118.85 70.74
N ILE A 223 -15.05 -119.45 69.59
CA ILE A 223 -15.10 -120.92 69.42
C ILE A 223 -13.70 -121.54 69.51
N LEU A 224 -12.67 -120.90 68.96
CA LEU A 224 -11.32 -121.48 68.87
C LEU A 224 -10.39 -121.16 70.04
N TYR A 225 -10.64 -120.08 70.81
CA TYR A 225 -9.72 -119.59 71.85
C TYR A 225 -10.32 -119.49 73.26
N VAL A 226 -11.58 -119.88 73.46
CA VAL A 226 -12.13 -120.07 74.82
C VAL A 226 -12.12 -121.57 75.13
N PRO A 227 -11.28 -122.05 76.09
CA PRO A 227 -11.18 -123.47 76.44
C PRO A 227 -12.45 -124.01 77.12
#